data_AF-A0A395UIK1-F1
#
_entry.id   AF-A0A395UIK1-F1
#
_cell.length_a   1.000
_cell.length_b   1.000
_cell.length_c   1.000
_cell.angle_alpha   90.00
_cell.angle_beta   90.00
_cell.angle_gamma   90.00
#
_symmetry.space_group_name_H-M   'P 1'
#
loop_
_entity.id
_entity.type
_entity.pdbx_description
1 polymer ?
#
loop_
_entity_poly.entity_id
_entity_poly.type
_entity_poly.pdbx_seq_one_letter_code
_entity_poly.pdbx_strand_id
1 'polypeptide(L)'
;DFHAKVSKTDDILTEKHIRHRKLGKEEVSEYCHRFMAFQFRHGPFSMTNFKASDEYLRTGDRIIRSYPLVDIDEINLPSMVKPYTQMNINGYGIATDLLSFLTGVPYSDCVVFNQVIQILGQRKLLRKLQAKAKRHGSMPDPSNRIAKADIEEVLDRLAVDSTMLVYCNFNILVSCPPDKVTPVTSFLETKLYECGIMPSRTAYNQLELFMDSFPGNGYAFNPDYDLFLTLSDAALCFFFKEHLKESEDTPLTTYDTDRQGLPVCIDITGKEGKKKMTDNANFFCIGPSGSGKSFHMNSVVRQLLEQNTDVVMVDTGDSYEGICGYYKGTYISYSKEKPISMNPFKVTKEEYELNFGEKKNFLKSLIFLIFKGNAFPSKIEDMLINQTIVEYYEAYFNPFEKFSDSEREALRQKLLVAAKMEDD
;
A
#
# COMPACT_ATOMS: atom_id res chain seq x y z
N ASP A 1 -25.06 -9.74 26.63
CA ASP A 1 -25.58 -9.29 25.33
C ASP A 1 -24.54 -8.52 24.51
N PHE A 2 -24.04 -7.37 24.99
CA PHE A 2 -23.04 -6.55 24.26
C PHE A 2 -21.83 -7.33 23.72
N HIS A 3 -21.11 -8.07 24.58
CA HIS A 3 -19.93 -8.83 24.15
C HIS A 3 -20.23 -9.90 23.10
N ALA A 4 -21.43 -10.50 23.13
CA ALA A 4 -21.86 -11.46 22.13
C ALA A 4 -22.10 -10.79 20.77
N LYS A 5 -22.67 -9.57 20.76
CA LYS A 5 -22.81 -8.76 19.54
C LYS A 5 -21.46 -8.36 18.96
N VAL A 6 -20.52 -7.91 19.82
CA VAL A 6 -19.15 -7.60 19.41
C VAL A 6 -18.45 -8.80 18.80
N SER A 7 -18.60 -10.00 19.40
CA SER A 7 -18.02 -11.23 18.84
C SER A 7 -18.59 -11.55 17.46
N LYS A 8 -19.90 -11.41 17.25
CA LYS A 8 -20.51 -11.62 15.94
C LYS A 8 -19.98 -10.65 14.88
N THR A 9 -19.73 -9.40 15.25
CA THR A 9 -19.12 -8.42 14.34
C THR A 9 -17.69 -8.82 13.99
N ASP A 10 -16.91 -9.26 14.97
CA ASP A 10 -15.54 -9.78 14.78
C ASP A 10 -15.52 -10.98 13.81
N ASP A 11 -16.45 -11.93 14.00
CA ASP A 11 -16.60 -13.10 13.13
C ASP A 11 -16.93 -12.68 11.67
N ILE A 12 -17.88 -11.76 11.48
CA ILE A 12 -18.26 -11.28 10.15
C ILE A 12 -17.11 -10.56 9.46
N LEU A 13 -16.41 -9.67 10.16
CA LEU A 13 -15.27 -8.94 9.59
C LEU A 13 -14.12 -9.89 9.24
N THR A 14 -13.87 -10.90 10.09
CA THR A 14 -12.87 -11.95 9.84
C THR A 14 -13.22 -12.78 8.61
N GLU A 15 -14.47 -13.24 8.50
CA GLU A 15 -14.97 -14.02 7.35
C GLU A 15 -14.83 -13.24 6.03
N LYS A 16 -15.01 -11.92 6.07
CA LYS A 16 -14.85 -11.05 4.89
C LYS A 16 -13.42 -10.56 4.66
N HIS A 17 -12.45 -11.05 5.42
CA HIS A 17 -11.04 -10.63 5.35
C HIS A 17 -10.83 -9.12 5.52
N ILE A 18 -11.72 -8.46 6.27
CA ILE A 18 -11.61 -7.04 6.60
C ILE A 18 -10.69 -6.93 7.81
N ARG A 19 -9.57 -6.21 7.66
CA ARG A 19 -8.63 -5.97 8.76
C ARG A 19 -9.31 -5.16 9.86
N HIS A 20 -9.34 -5.69 11.08
CA HIS A 20 -9.89 -5.03 12.25
C HIS A 20 -9.12 -5.46 13.51
N ARG A 21 -9.36 -4.74 14.61
CA ARG A 21 -8.80 -5.07 15.92
C ARG A 21 -9.80 -4.71 17.00
N LYS A 22 -10.10 -5.67 17.87
CA LYS A 22 -10.91 -5.44 19.06
C LYS A 22 -10.09 -4.68 20.12
N LEU A 23 -10.64 -3.57 20.60
CA LEU A 23 -10.04 -2.77 21.67
C LEU A 23 -10.38 -3.35 23.04
N GLY A 24 -9.42 -3.33 23.95
CA GLY A 24 -9.60 -3.63 25.37
C GLY A 24 -10.33 -2.50 26.11
N LYS A 25 -10.74 -2.75 27.37
CA LYS A 25 -11.44 -1.77 28.20
C LYS A 25 -10.63 -0.47 28.38
N GLU A 26 -9.33 -0.60 28.65
CA GLU A 26 -8.43 0.53 28.85
C GLU A 26 -8.26 1.34 27.57
N GLU A 27 -8.07 0.67 26.43
CA GLU A 27 -7.96 1.31 25.12
C GLU A 27 -9.25 2.05 24.73
N VAL A 28 -10.43 1.45 24.96
CA VAL A 28 -11.71 2.11 24.72
C VAL A 28 -11.86 3.34 25.62
N SER A 29 -11.53 3.20 26.91
CA SER A 29 -11.56 4.32 27.86
C SER A 29 -10.63 5.44 27.42
N GLU A 30 -9.38 5.14 27.08
CA GLU A 30 -8.43 6.14 26.59
C GLU A 30 -8.92 6.80 25.31
N TYR A 31 -9.44 6.02 24.34
CA TYR A 31 -9.97 6.56 23.09
C TYR A 31 -11.13 7.54 23.32
N CYS A 32 -12.08 7.21 24.21
CA CYS A 32 -13.17 8.13 24.58
C CYS A 32 -12.65 9.41 25.25
N HIS A 33 -11.69 9.33 26.17
CA HIS A 33 -11.10 10.50 26.81
C HIS A 33 -10.28 11.36 25.85
N ARG A 34 -9.57 10.74 24.91
CA ARG A 34 -8.85 11.42 23.83
C ARG A 34 -9.78 12.12 22.86
N PHE A 35 -10.89 11.48 22.51
CA PHE A 35 -11.96 12.12 21.72
C PHE A 35 -12.55 13.32 22.46
N MET A 36 -12.83 13.17 23.76
CA MET A 36 -13.32 14.26 24.61
C MET A 36 -12.33 15.42 24.71
N ALA A 37 -11.02 15.16 24.76
CA ALA A 37 -10.00 16.20 24.71
C ALA A 37 -9.69 16.68 23.28
N PHE A 38 -10.27 16.02 22.27
CA PHE A 38 -9.95 16.15 20.84
C PHE A 38 -8.44 16.11 20.57
N GLN A 39 -7.76 15.14 21.20
CA GLN A 39 -6.31 14.96 21.16
C GLN A 39 -5.95 13.48 21.04
N PHE A 40 -5.60 13.05 19.83
CA PHE A 40 -5.34 11.64 19.50
C PHE A 40 -3.85 11.29 19.45
N ARG A 41 -2.95 12.26 19.60
CA ARG A 41 -1.50 11.99 19.64
C ARG A 41 -1.11 11.19 20.88
N HIS A 42 -0.16 10.27 20.74
CA HIS A 42 0.40 9.54 21.88
C HIS A 42 1.03 10.50 22.90
N GLY A 43 0.98 10.11 24.17
CA GLY A 43 1.50 10.89 25.28
C GLY A 43 0.42 11.52 26.16
N PRO A 44 0.82 12.38 27.11
CA PRO A 44 -0.09 13.01 28.05
C PRO A 44 -1.01 14.02 27.36
N PHE A 45 -2.24 14.11 27.83
CA PHE A 45 -3.20 15.12 27.41
C PHE A 45 -3.95 15.66 28.62
N SER A 46 -4.49 16.87 28.50
CA SER A 46 -5.31 17.51 29.51
C SER A 46 -6.71 17.76 28.96
N MET A 47 -7.72 17.60 29.80
CA MET A 47 -9.08 18.04 29.46
C MET A 47 -9.25 19.51 29.82
N THR A 48 -10.00 20.23 29.00
CA THR A 48 -10.44 21.60 29.29
C THR A 48 -11.93 21.72 29.04
N ASN A 49 -12.57 22.67 29.72
CA ASN A 49 -14.00 22.88 29.58
C ASN A 49 -14.36 23.40 28.19
N PHE A 50 -15.56 23.05 27.74
CA PHE A 50 -16.14 23.57 26.51
C PHE A 50 -16.97 24.82 26.78
N LYS A 51 -16.78 25.83 25.93
CA LYS A 51 -17.77 26.88 25.71
C LYS A 51 -18.41 26.63 24.35
N ALA A 52 -19.67 26.19 24.37
CA ALA A 52 -20.44 25.95 23.15
C ALA A 52 -21.02 27.25 22.59
N SER A 53 -21.00 27.39 21.27
CA SER A 53 -21.79 28.35 20.49
C SER A 53 -22.43 27.64 19.31
N ASP A 54 -23.27 28.35 18.58
CA ASP A 54 -23.91 27.83 17.37
C ASP A 54 -22.91 27.63 16.21
N GLU A 55 -21.69 28.19 16.33
CA GLU A 55 -20.67 28.10 15.27
C GLU A 55 -19.58 27.07 15.57
N TYR A 56 -19.20 26.88 16.83
CA TYR A 56 -18.14 25.96 17.24
C TYR A 56 -18.12 25.71 18.77
N LEU A 57 -17.35 24.72 19.19
CA LEU A 57 -16.98 24.50 20.58
C LEU A 57 -15.60 25.09 20.84
N ARG A 58 -15.49 26.05 21.76
CA ARG A 58 -14.18 26.56 22.19
C ARG A 58 -13.65 25.75 23.37
N THR A 59 -12.40 25.32 23.27
CA THR A 59 -11.70 24.54 24.29
C THR A 59 -10.29 25.09 24.45
N GLY A 60 -10.03 25.83 25.55
CA GLY A 60 -8.79 26.58 25.73
C GLY A 60 -8.53 27.63 24.62
N ASP A 61 -7.39 27.47 23.94
CA ASP A 61 -6.89 28.34 22.87
C ASP A 61 -7.27 27.88 21.46
N ARG A 62 -8.08 26.83 21.34
CA ARG A 62 -8.52 26.21 20.09
C ARG A 62 -10.05 26.15 20.02
N ILE A 63 -10.57 25.92 18.83
CA ILE A 63 -11.97 25.65 18.59
C ILE A 63 -12.11 24.31 17.87
N ILE A 64 -13.22 23.62 18.10
CA ILE A 64 -13.65 22.42 17.39
C ILE A 64 -14.93 22.77 16.67
N ARG A 65 -14.99 22.57 15.36
CA ARG A 65 -16.17 22.83 14.55
C ARG A 65 -16.59 21.59 13.77
N SER A 66 -17.88 21.29 13.79
CA SER A 66 -18.53 20.27 12.98
C SER A 66 -18.92 20.85 11.61
N TYR A 67 -18.63 20.10 10.56
CA TYR A 67 -19.05 20.34 9.19
C TYR A 67 -19.78 19.08 8.67
N PRO A 68 -21.09 18.96 8.91
CA PRO A 68 -21.90 17.90 8.31
C PRO A 68 -21.89 18.02 6.78
N LEU A 69 -21.66 16.89 6.10
CA LEU A 69 -21.57 16.85 4.64
C LEU A 69 -22.91 17.12 3.94
N VAL A 70 -24.02 16.79 4.59
CA VAL A 70 -25.36 16.85 3.99
C VAL A 70 -26.24 17.74 4.85
N ASP A 71 -26.81 18.75 4.22
CA ASP A 71 -27.94 19.48 4.78
C ASP A 71 -29.21 18.64 4.56
N ILE A 72 -29.97 18.40 5.64
CA ILE A 72 -31.17 17.57 5.59
C ILE A 72 -32.38 18.34 5.07
N ASP A 73 -32.35 19.67 5.18
CA ASP A 73 -33.35 20.55 4.58
C ASP A 73 -33.11 20.70 3.06
N GLU A 74 -31.85 20.75 2.64
CA GLU A 74 -31.43 20.82 1.24
C GLU A 74 -30.37 19.76 0.89
N ILE A 75 -30.83 18.55 0.54
CA ILE A 75 -29.94 17.45 0.16
C ILE A 75 -29.29 17.75 -1.21
N ASN A 76 -28.16 18.44 -1.16
CA ASN A 76 -27.34 18.83 -2.32
C ASN A 76 -26.18 17.85 -2.49
N LEU A 77 -26.53 16.62 -2.84
CA LEU A 77 -25.59 15.56 -3.21
C LEU A 77 -25.54 15.39 -4.74
N PRO A 78 -24.40 14.92 -5.29
CA PRO A 78 -24.32 14.64 -6.71
C PRO A 78 -25.26 13.49 -7.09
N SER A 79 -25.86 13.56 -8.28
CA SER A 79 -26.76 12.51 -8.80
C SER A 79 -26.08 11.15 -8.98
N MET A 80 -24.76 11.16 -9.14
CA MET A 80 -23.92 9.96 -9.14
C MET A 80 -22.73 10.19 -8.23
N VAL A 81 -22.55 9.30 -7.27
CA VAL A 81 -21.35 9.28 -6.42
C VAL A 81 -20.53 8.04 -6.76
N LYS A 82 -19.21 8.16 -6.68
CA LYS A 82 -18.26 7.08 -6.93
C LYS A 82 -17.39 6.87 -5.70
N PRO A 83 -16.84 5.66 -5.49
CA PRO A 83 -15.96 5.41 -4.34
C PRO A 83 -14.60 6.12 -4.45
N TYR A 84 -14.26 6.69 -5.61
CA TYR A 84 -13.02 7.41 -5.85
C TYR A 84 -13.25 8.60 -6.79
N THR A 85 -12.32 9.54 -6.77
CA THR A 85 -12.15 10.60 -7.77
C THR A 85 -10.84 10.39 -8.55
N GLN A 86 -10.68 11.06 -9.68
CA GLN A 86 -9.48 10.92 -10.51
C GLN A 86 -8.66 12.21 -10.45
N MET A 87 -7.45 12.11 -9.91
CA MET A 87 -6.48 13.20 -9.90
C MET A 87 -5.49 13.02 -11.06
N ASN A 88 -5.21 14.08 -11.81
CA ASN A 88 -4.20 14.03 -12.87
C ASN A 88 -2.83 14.39 -12.31
N ILE A 89 -1.88 13.46 -12.40
CA ILE A 89 -0.48 13.64 -12.03
C ILE A 89 0.37 13.41 -13.28
N ASN A 90 1.08 14.46 -13.74
CA ASN A 90 1.92 14.42 -14.94
C ASN A 90 1.20 13.87 -16.21
N GLY A 91 -0.09 14.20 -16.36
CA GLY A 91 -0.92 13.74 -17.48
C GLY A 91 -1.53 12.34 -17.31
N TYR A 92 -1.25 11.65 -16.19
CA TYR A 92 -1.85 10.36 -15.86
C TYR A 92 -2.94 10.51 -14.81
N GLY A 93 -4.11 9.94 -15.08
CA GLY A 93 -5.20 9.87 -14.13
C GLY A 93 -4.96 8.80 -13.08
N ILE A 94 -4.90 9.19 -11.81
CA ILE A 94 -4.73 8.29 -10.67
C ILE A 94 -6.00 8.32 -9.82
N ALA A 95 -6.55 7.14 -9.56
CA ALA A 95 -7.67 6.99 -8.63
C ALA A 95 -7.22 7.42 -7.22
N THR A 96 -7.95 8.35 -6.64
CA THR A 96 -7.69 8.96 -5.34
C THR A 96 -8.98 8.96 -4.53
N ASP A 97 -8.92 8.84 -3.21
CA ASP A 97 -10.13 8.86 -2.40
C ASP A 97 -10.87 10.20 -2.55
N LEU A 98 -12.20 10.15 -2.51
CA LEU A 98 -13.08 11.32 -2.61
C LEU A 98 -12.74 12.38 -1.55
N LEU A 99 -12.35 11.95 -0.36
CA LEU A 99 -12.05 12.80 0.79
C LEU A 99 -10.54 12.85 1.12
N SER A 100 -9.67 12.50 0.16
CA SER A 100 -8.20 12.56 0.30
C SER A 100 -7.67 13.91 0.80
N PHE A 101 -8.37 15.01 0.49
CA PHE A 101 -8.03 16.37 0.93
C PHE A 101 -8.10 16.56 2.46
N LEU A 102 -8.76 15.68 3.21
CA LEU A 102 -8.86 15.76 4.67
C LEU A 102 -7.49 15.72 5.36
N THR A 103 -6.50 15.07 4.74
CA THR A 103 -5.13 15.03 5.25
C THR A 103 -4.39 16.36 5.11
N GLY A 104 -4.89 17.26 4.26
CA GLY A 104 -4.26 18.54 3.91
C GLY A 104 -5.02 19.77 4.40
N VAL A 105 -5.90 19.64 5.40
CA VAL A 105 -6.68 20.78 5.93
C VAL A 105 -5.72 21.79 6.59
N PRO A 106 -5.62 23.03 6.09
CA PRO A 106 -4.63 23.99 6.54
C PRO A 106 -4.92 24.45 7.97
N TYR A 107 -3.89 24.76 8.76
CA TYR A 107 -4.00 25.26 10.14
C TYR A 107 -4.73 24.34 11.13
N SER A 108 -5.12 23.13 10.71
CA SER A 108 -5.74 22.16 11.59
C SER A 108 -4.70 21.44 12.42
N ASP A 109 -4.99 21.22 13.69
CA ASP A 109 -4.17 20.38 14.56
C ASP A 109 -4.72 18.95 14.69
N CYS A 110 -6.02 18.78 14.44
CA CYS A 110 -6.71 17.50 14.39
C CYS A 110 -7.93 17.58 13.47
N VAL A 111 -8.13 16.55 12.64
CA VAL A 111 -9.31 16.35 11.82
C VAL A 111 -9.87 14.96 12.13
N VAL A 112 -11.15 14.88 12.46
CA VAL A 112 -11.87 13.62 12.66
C VAL A 112 -13.00 13.57 11.65
N PHE A 113 -13.00 12.54 10.81
CA PHE A 113 -14.13 12.26 9.94
C PHE A 113 -15.02 11.19 10.57
N ASN A 114 -16.13 11.64 11.15
CA ASN A 114 -17.12 10.76 11.77
C ASN A 114 -18.05 10.19 10.70
N GLN A 115 -18.14 8.85 10.65
CA GLN A 115 -18.84 8.08 9.62
C GLN A 115 -19.89 7.20 10.28
N VAL A 116 -21.15 7.62 10.24
CA VAL A 116 -22.24 6.92 10.90
C VAL A 116 -23.18 6.34 9.86
N ILE A 117 -23.43 5.04 9.97
CA ILE A 117 -24.48 4.32 9.24
C ILE A 117 -25.37 3.62 10.27
N GLN A 118 -26.65 3.95 10.28
CA GLN A 118 -27.67 3.28 11.08
C GLN A 118 -28.50 2.35 10.19
N ILE A 119 -28.44 1.06 10.51
CA ILE A 119 -29.21 0.02 9.86
C ILE A 119 -30.50 -0.19 10.65
N LEU A 120 -31.60 0.37 10.15
CA LEU A 120 -32.94 0.21 10.76
C LEU A 120 -33.77 -0.87 10.06
N GLY A 121 -34.89 -1.24 10.68
CA GLY A 121 -35.81 -2.24 10.15
C GLY A 121 -36.42 -1.84 8.79
N GLN A 122 -35.95 -2.50 7.73
CA GLN A 122 -36.27 -2.18 6.33
C GLN A 122 -37.78 -2.16 6.04
N ARG A 123 -38.55 -3.10 6.61
CA ARG A 123 -40.01 -3.17 6.41
C ARG A 123 -40.75 -1.89 6.81
N LYS A 124 -40.28 -1.20 7.87
CA LYS A 124 -40.89 0.06 8.32
C LYS A 124 -40.55 1.21 7.36
N LEU A 125 -39.32 1.25 6.85
CA LEU A 125 -38.85 2.27 5.91
C LEU A 125 -39.56 2.14 4.55
N LEU A 126 -39.63 0.93 4.01
CA LEU A 126 -40.35 0.64 2.77
C LEU A 126 -41.82 1.09 2.83
N ARG A 127 -42.52 0.78 3.93
CA ARG A 127 -43.90 1.24 4.15
C ARG A 127 -44.02 2.76 4.19
N LYS A 128 -43.06 3.46 4.81
CA LYS A 128 -43.04 4.93 4.83
C LYS A 128 -42.83 5.51 3.43
N LEU A 129 -41.90 4.97 2.64
CA LEU A 129 -41.65 5.41 1.27
C LEU A 129 -42.86 5.12 0.36
N GLN A 130 -43.46 3.93 0.43
CA GLN A 130 -44.68 3.60 -0.30
C GLN A 130 -45.84 4.54 0.04
N ALA A 131 -46.01 4.87 1.33
CA ALA A 131 -47.00 5.85 1.76
C ALA A 131 -46.70 7.26 1.21
N LYS A 132 -45.41 7.67 1.17
CA LYS A 132 -44.97 8.94 0.57
C LYS A 132 -45.25 8.99 -0.93
N ALA A 133 -44.92 7.93 -1.69
CA ALA A 133 -45.23 7.81 -3.11
C ALA A 133 -46.74 7.91 -3.39
N LYS A 134 -47.57 7.23 -2.59
CA LYS A 134 -49.04 7.30 -2.71
C LYS A 134 -49.57 8.71 -2.46
N ARG A 135 -49.01 9.44 -1.47
CA ARG A 135 -49.39 10.84 -1.18
C ARG A 135 -49.05 11.76 -2.35
N HIS A 136 -47.83 11.70 -2.88
CA HIS A 136 -47.46 12.50 -4.06
C HIS A 136 -48.31 12.14 -5.29
N GLY A 137 -48.62 10.85 -5.50
CA GLY A 137 -49.50 10.42 -6.58
C GLY A 137 -50.94 10.92 -6.48
N SER A 138 -51.43 11.22 -5.27
CA SER A 138 -52.78 11.76 -5.06
C SER A 138 -52.91 13.26 -5.35
N MET A 139 -51.80 13.99 -5.52
CA MET A 139 -51.77 15.42 -5.80
C MET A 139 -51.11 15.65 -7.19
N PRO A 140 -51.89 15.80 -8.27
CA PRO A 140 -51.37 15.82 -9.63
C PRO A 140 -50.74 17.18 -9.99
N ASP A 141 -49.54 17.40 -9.48
CA ASP A 141 -48.63 18.48 -9.88
C ASP A 141 -47.39 17.86 -10.58
N PRO A 142 -46.78 18.52 -11.59
CA PRO A 142 -45.56 18.03 -12.23
C PRO A 142 -44.43 17.66 -11.25
N SER A 143 -44.21 18.43 -10.19
CA SER A 143 -43.18 18.14 -9.16
C SER A 143 -43.51 16.87 -8.38
N ASN A 144 -44.80 16.68 -8.01
CA ASN A 144 -45.24 15.46 -7.32
C ASN A 144 -45.14 14.21 -8.19
N ARG A 145 -45.30 14.33 -9.53
CA ARG A 145 -45.10 13.20 -10.45
C ARG A 145 -43.64 12.76 -10.49
N ILE A 146 -42.71 13.72 -10.53
CA ILE A 146 -41.26 13.45 -10.50
C ILE A 146 -40.90 12.79 -9.17
N ALA A 147 -41.28 13.39 -8.04
CA ALA A 147 -40.99 12.84 -6.71
C ALA A 147 -41.56 11.42 -6.52
N LYS A 148 -42.75 11.14 -7.09
CA LYS A 148 -43.30 9.80 -7.09
C LYS A 148 -42.44 8.83 -7.91
N ALA A 149 -42.06 9.20 -9.12
CA ALA A 149 -41.23 8.37 -10.01
C ALA A 149 -39.88 8.05 -9.36
N ASP A 150 -39.23 9.04 -8.73
CA ASP A 150 -37.95 8.84 -8.03
C ASP A 150 -38.08 7.85 -6.86
N ILE A 151 -39.17 7.94 -6.08
CA ILE A 151 -39.42 6.98 -5.00
C ILE A 151 -39.69 5.57 -5.55
N GLU A 152 -40.44 5.45 -6.64
CA GLU A 152 -40.71 4.18 -7.30
C GLU A 152 -39.41 3.54 -7.84
N GLU A 153 -38.51 4.32 -8.44
CA GLU A 153 -37.19 3.86 -8.88
C GLU A 153 -36.35 3.31 -7.72
N VAL A 154 -36.33 4.02 -6.58
CA VAL A 154 -35.63 3.54 -5.37
C VAL A 154 -36.25 2.24 -4.86
N LEU A 155 -37.59 2.13 -4.84
CA LEU A 155 -38.28 0.92 -4.39
C LEU A 155 -38.01 -0.28 -5.30
N ASP A 156 -37.99 -0.07 -6.62
CA ASP A 156 -37.66 -1.10 -7.60
C ASP A 156 -36.21 -1.57 -7.44
N ARG A 157 -35.28 -0.64 -7.24
CA ARG A 157 -33.87 -0.96 -6.99
C ARG A 157 -33.66 -1.79 -5.73
N LEU A 158 -34.37 -1.46 -4.64
CA LEU A 158 -34.32 -2.24 -3.40
C LEU A 158 -34.87 -3.66 -3.58
N ALA A 159 -35.81 -3.87 -4.50
CA ALA A 159 -36.36 -5.19 -4.80
C ALA A 159 -35.42 -6.04 -5.67
N VAL A 160 -34.69 -5.42 -6.60
CA VAL A 160 -33.82 -6.11 -7.57
C VAL A 160 -32.41 -6.36 -7.01
N ASP A 161 -31.75 -5.32 -6.47
CA ASP A 161 -30.31 -5.36 -6.19
C ASP A 161 -29.96 -5.94 -4.80
N SER A 162 -30.97 -6.32 -3.99
CA SER A 162 -30.79 -6.70 -2.58
C SER A 162 -30.05 -5.64 -1.73
N THR A 163 -30.12 -4.37 -2.15
CA THR A 163 -29.59 -3.22 -1.43
C THR A 163 -30.50 -2.83 -0.27
N MET A 164 -30.00 -2.02 0.65
CA MET A 164 -30.76 -1.61 1.83
C MET A 164 -30.77 -0.10 2.02
N LEU A 165 -31.82 0.40 2.65
CA LEU A 165 -31.91 1.79 3.08
C LEU A 165 -31.21 1.97 4.42
N VAL A 166 -30.36 2.97 4.50
CA VAL A 166 -29.61 3.31 5.70
C VAL A 166 -29.73 4.79 6.01
N TYR A 167 -29.79 5.11 7.29
CA TYR A 167 -29.64 6.49 7.74
C TYR A 167 -28.16 6.79 7.95
N CYS A 168 -27.71 7.92 7.45
CA CYS A 168 -26.30 8.29 7.49
C CYS A 168 -26.12 9.66 8.13
N ASN A 169 -25.00 9.84 8.81
CA ASN A 169 -24.40 11.13 9.11
C ASN A 169 -22.91 11.05 8.81
N PHE A 170 -22.43 11.98 7.99
CA PHE A 170 -21.01 12.15 7.72
C PHE A 170 -20.64 13.55 8.20
N ASN A 171 -19.78 13.64 9.20
CA ASN A 171 -19.41 14.90 9.83
C ASN A 171 -17.89 15.03 9.89
N ILE A 172 -17.37 16.15 9.39
CA ILE A 172 -15.96 16.50 9.54
C ILE A 172 -15.85 17.39 10.77
N LEU A 173 -15.17 16.91 11.81
CA LEU A 173 -14.81 17.69 12.98
C LEU A 173 -13.38 18.21 12.79
N VAL A 174 -13.18 19.52 12.87
CA VAL A 174 -11.84 20.13 12.75
C VAL A 174 -11.52 20.95 13.97
N SER A 175 -10.32 20.72 14.52
CA SER A 175 -9.70 21.59 15.51
C SER A 175 -8.70 22.54 14.85
N CYS A 176 -8.80 23.83 15.19
CA CYS A 176 -7.88 24.86 14.73
C CYS A 176 -7.86 26.06 15.69
N PRO A 177 -6.90 26.98 15.55
CA PRO A 177 -6.91 28.26 16.27
C PRO A 177 -8.15 29.11 15.91
N PRO A 178 -8.73 29.88 16.87
CA PRO A 178 -9.92 30.70 16.63
C PRO A 178 -9.80 31.72 15.50
N ASP A 179 -8.61 32.21 15.20
CA ASP A 179 -8.35 33.16 14.10
C ASP A 179 -8.22 32.47 12.72
N LYS A 180 -8.20 31.13 12.68
CA LYS A 180 -8.04 30.32 11.46
C LYS A 180 -9.31 29.59 11.04
N VAL A 181 -10.44 29.80 11.73
CA VAL A 181 -11.71 29.13 11.40
C VAL A 181 -12.16 29.43 9.97
N THR A 182 -12.17 30.70 9.57
CA THR A 182 -12.60 31.11 8.24
C THR A 182 -11.80 30.45 7.11
N PRO A 183 -10.45 30.50 7.08
CA PRO A 183 -9.69 29.82 6.02
C PRO A 183 -9.87 28.30 6.03
N VAL A 184 -10.04 27.66 7.20
CA VAL A 184 -10.37 26.23 7.29
C VAL A 184 -11.73 25.94 6.65
N THR A 185 -12.75 26.70 7.03
CA THR A 185 -14.11 26.57 6.47
C THR A 185 -14.09 26.74 4.95
N SER A 186 -13.47 27.80 4.44
CA SER A 186 -13.41 28.06 2.99
C SER A 186 -12.67 26.96 2.23
N PHE A 187 -11.60 26.38 2.82
CA PHE A 187 -10.90 25.24 2.23
C PHE A 187 -11.81 24.02 2.11
N LEU A 188 -12.51 23.65 3.20
CA LEU A 188 -13.42 22.50 3.22
C LEU A 188 -14.59 22.68 2.26
N GLU A 189 -15.23 23.85 2.26
CA GLU A 189 -16.33 24.18 1.34
C GLU A 189 -15.89 24.07 -0.12
N THR A 190 -14.71 24.60 -0.45
CA THR A 190 -14.16 24.52 -1.81
C THR A 190 -13.92 23.07 -2.22
N LYS A 191 -13.29 22.26 -1.35
CA LYS A 191 -12.96 20.86 -1.65
C LYS A 191 -14.18 19.95 -1.72
N LEU A 192 -15.17 20.17 -0.86
CA LEU A 192 -16.45 19.46 -0.92
C LEU A 192 -17.23 19.86 -2.19
N TYR A 193 -17.20 21.14 -2.56
CA TYR A 193 -17.83 21.61 -3.80
C TYR A 193 -17.19 21.01 -5.05
N GLU A 194 -15.85 20.84 -5.08
CA GLU A 194 -15.15 20.09 -6.14
C GLU A 194 -15.63 18.64 -6.25
N CYS A 195 -16.13 18.05 -5.15
CA CYS A 195 -16.75 16.71 -5.12
C CYS A 195 -18.25 16.72 -5.44
N GLY A 196 -18.84 17.88 -5.73
CA GLY A 196 -20.27 18.05 -5.94
C GLY A 196 -21.11 17.99 -4.65
N ILE A 197 -20.47 18.17 -3.49
CA ILE A 197 -21.11 18.15 -2.17
C ILE A 197 -21.19 19.58 -1.64
N MET A 198 -22.38 20.04 -1.26
CA MET A 198 -22.53 21.29 -0.51
C MET A 198 -22.68 20.96 0.98
N PRO A 199 -21.68 21.29 1.82
CA PRO A 199 -21.79 21.05 3.26
C PRO A 199 -22.95 21.85 3.85
N SER A 200 -23.53 21.32 4.94
CA SER A 200 -24.59 22.01 5.68
C SER A 200 -24.08 23.35 6.21
N ARG A 201 -24.85 24.41 5.92
CA ARG A 201 -24.63 25.75 6.48
C ARG A 201 -25.38 25.96 7.81
N THR A 202 -26.22 25.00 8.18
CA THR A 202 -27.23 25.05 9.24
C THR A 202 -26.84 24.23 10.47
N ALA A 203 -25.57 23.85 10.61
CA ALA A 203 -25.07 23.11 11.77
C ALA A 203 -25.00 23.97 13.06
N TYR A 204 -26.13 24.47 13.55
CA TYR A 204 -26.22 25.27 14.78
C TYR A 204 -26.04 24.44 16.06
N ASN A 205 -26.32 23.13 16.00
CA ASN A 205 -26.25 22.19 17.12
C ASN A 205 -24.84 21.60 17.32
N GLN A 206 -23.82 22.48 17.41
CA GLN A 206 -22.41 22.07 17.43
C GLN A 206 -22.05 21.15 18.61
N LEU A 207 -22.69 21.35 19.78
CA LEU A 207 -22.44 20.52 20.96
C LEU A 207 -23.01 19.12 20.79
N GLU A 208 -24.25 19.03 20.29
CA GLU A 208 -24.95 17.78 20.01
C GLU A 208 -24.19 16.99 18.94
N LEU A 209 -23.83 17.61 17.80
CA LEU A 209 -23.06 16.96 16.75
C LEU A 209 -21.71 16.41 17.25
N PHE A 210 -21.03 17.15 18.13
CA PHE A 210 -19.79 16.68 18.75
C PHE A 210 -20.03 15.49 19.70
N MET A 211 -21.04 15.57 20.56
CA MET A 211 -21.42 14.50 21.50
C MET A 211 -21.87 13.23 20.77
N ASP A 212 -22.65 13.37 19.70
CA ASP A 212 -23.17 12.25 18.93
C ASP A 212 -22.10 11.59 18.07
N SER A 213 -21.03 12.33 17.76
CA SER A 213 -19.83 11.81 17.11
C SER A 213 -18.93 11.00 18.04
N PHE A 214 -19.24 10.88 19.33
CA PHE A 214 -18.49 10.00 20.22
C PHE A 214 -18.58 8.55 19.74
N PRO A 215 -17.48 7.77 19.87
CA PRO A 215 -17.47 6.36 19.49
C PRO A 215 -18.59 5.59 20.20
N GLY A 216 -19.47 4.99 19.41
CA GLY A 216 -20.62 4.22 19.91
C GLY A 216 -21.87 5.04 20.25
N ASN A 217 -21.84 6.36 20.11
CA ASN A 217 -22.99 7.23 20.36
C ASN A 217 -23.81 7.58 19.10
N GLY A 218 -23.53 6.93 17.96
CA GLY A 218 -24.13 7.27 16.68
C GLY A 218 -25.66 7.09 16.58
N TYR A 219 -26.34 6.52 17.58
CA TYR A 219 -27.82 6.48 17.65
C TYR A 219 -28.44 7.68 18.38
N ALA A 220 -27.62 8.58 18.93
CA ALA A 220 -28.08 9.81 19.57
C ALA A 220 -28.42 10.92 18.57
N PHE A 221 -27.82 10.88 17.37
CA PHE A 221 -28.14 11.80 16.27
C PHE A 221 -29.64 11.89 16.04
N ASN A 222 -30.14 13.11 15.90
CA ASN A 222 -31.56 13.34 15.72
C ASN A 222 -32.02 12.82 14.35
N PRO A 223 -33.01 11.90 14.30
CA PRO A 223 -33.49 11.33 13.04
C PRO A 223 -34.14 12.34 12.09
N ASP A 224 -34.58 13.49 12.59
CA ASP A 224 -35.33 14.48 11.83
C ASP A 224 -34.43 15.54 11.16
N TYR A 225 -33.27 15.87 11.75
CA TYR A 225 -32.38 16.93 11.24
C TYR A 225 -30.88 16.64 11.29
N ASP A 226 -30.42 15.50 11.82
CA ASP A 226 -29.00 15.10 11.73
C ASP A 226 -28.75 13.89 10.82
N LEU A 227 -29.79 13.10 10.51
CA LEU A 227 -29.68 11.91 9.66
C LEU A 227 -30.37 12.12 8.31
N PHE A 228 -29.68 11.74 7.22
CA PHE A 228 -30.29 11.63 5.90
C PHE A 228 -30.44 10.16 5.49
N LEU A 229 -31.46 9.85 4.69
CA LEU A 229 -31.75 8.50 4.22
C LEU A 229 -31.15 8.28 2.83
N THR A 230 -30.38 7.21 2.64
CA THR A 230 -29.82 6.84 1.34
C THR A 230 -29.70 5.32 1.17
N LEU A 231 -29.28 4.88 0.00
CA LEU A 231 -28.94 3.48 -0.28
C LEU A 231 -27.58 3.12 0.32
N SER A 232 -27.42 1.89 0.80
CA SER A 232 -26.18 1.37 1.38
C SER A 232 -24.95 1.62 0.50
N ASP A 233 -25.08 1.40 -0.80
CA ASP A 233 -23.95 1.46 -1.72
C ASP A 233 -23.47 2.91 -1.93
N ALA A 234 -24.42 3.85 -1.97
CA ALA A 234 -24.12 5.27 -2.03
C ALA A 234 -23.48 5.74 -0.71
N ALA A 235 -23.97 5.27 0.44
CA ALA A 235 -23.37 5.57 1.74
C ALA A 235 -21.90 5.13 1.82
N LEU A 236 -21.59 3.92 1.35
CA LEU A 236 -20.22 3.38 1.36
C LEU A 236 -19.25 4.18 0.50
N CYS A 237 -19.72 4.88 -0.54
CA CYS A 237 -18.85 5.71 -1.35
C CYS A 237 -18.27 6.91 -0.60
N PHE A 238 -18.99 7.44 0.39
CA PHE A 238 -18.56 8.55 1.25
C PHE A 238 -17.59 8.13 2.36
N PHE A 239 -17.25 6.84 2.48
CA PHE A 239 -16.27 6.41 3.46
C PHE A 239 -14.88 6.98 3.12
N PHE A 240 -14.14 7.41 4.13
CA PHE A 240 -12.75 7.79 3.96
C PHE A 240 -11.88 6.53 3.94
N LYS A 241 -11.22 6.27 2.81
CA LYS A 241 -10.52 5.01 2.55
C LYS A 241 -9.00 5.13 2.52
N GLU A 242 -8.45 6.28 2.93
CA GLU A 242 -7.00 6.49 2.99
C GLU A 242 -6.45 6.25 4.40
N HIS A 243 -5.17 5.88 4.43
CA HIS A 243 -4.37 5.74 5.63
C HIS A 243 -3.00 6.34 5.35
N LEU A 244 -2.49 7.17 6.27
CA LEU A 244 -1.16 7.74 6.14
C LEU A 244 -0.09 6.64 6.17
N LYS A 245 1.01 6.83 5.46
CA LYS A 245 2.09 5.83 5.48
C LYS A 245 2.79 5.91 6.83
N GLU A 246 2.94 4.76 7.47
CA GLU A 246 3.70 4.60 8.70
C GLU A 246 5.04 3.96 8.38
N SER A 247 6.04 4.27 9.20
CA SER A 247 7.34 3.62 9.12
C SER A 247 7.21 2.12 9.40
N GLU A 248 7.84 1.31 8.56
CA GLU A 248 7.89 -0.13 8.75
C GLU A 248 8.83 -0.50 9.91
N ASP A 249 8.42 -1.51 10.68
CA ASP A 249 9.25 -2.13 11.71
C ASP A 249 10.17 -3.15 11.04
N THR A 250 11.39 -2.72 10.69
CA THR A 250 12.36 -3.48 9.91
C THR A 250 13.80 -3.22 10.38
N PRO A 251 14.67 -4.24 10.39
CA PRO A 251 16.10 -4.04 10.65
C PRO A 251 16.82 -3.38 9.47
N LEU A 252 16.28 -3.47 8.25
CA LEU A 252 16.83 -2.83 7.05
C LEU A 252 15.97 -1.62 6.70
N THR A 253 16.45 -0.44 7.09
CA THR A 253 15.68 0.81 7.03
C THR A 253 16.07 1.63 5.81
N THR A 254 15.15 1.80 4.86
CA THR A 254 15.33 2.79 3.78
C THR A 254 14.27 3.86 3.94
N TYR A 255 14.69 5.12 4.05
CA TYR A 255 13.81 6.25 4.21
C TYR A 255 13.47 6.86 2.84
N ASP A 256 12.17 6.89 2.57
CA ASP A 256 11.55 7.70 1.53
C ASP A 256 10.72 8.80 2.18
N THR A 257 10.16 9.70 1.37
CA THR A 257 9.29 10.78 1.85
C THR A 257 7.86 10.52 1.41
N ASP A 258 6.90 10.62 2.32
CA ASP A 258 5.48 10.53 1.99
C ASP A 258 4.99 11.78 1.23
N ARG A 259 3.69 11.81 0.90
CA ARG A 259 3.08 12.94 0.18
C ARG A 259 3.06 14.25 0.99
N GLN A 260 3.26 14.19 2.30
CA GLN A 260 3.28 15.35 3.20
C GLN A 260 4.70 15.87 3.46
N GLY A 261 5.73 15.21 2.93
CA GLY A 261 7.10 15.58 3.23
C GLY A 261 7.67 14.90 4.48
N LEU A 262 6.96 13.93 5.07
CA LEU A 262 7.42 13.20 6.24
C LEU A 262 8.31 12.02 5.82
N PRO A 263 9.51 11.87 6.40
CA PRO A 263 10.31 10.67 6.21
C PRO A 263 9.59 9.43 6.74
N VAL A 264 9.50 8.40 5.90
CA VAL A 264 8.89 7.11 6.21
C VAL A 264 9.91 6.01 5.94
N CYS A 265 10.15 5.17 6.93
CA CYS A 265 10.99 3.98 6.77
C CYS A 265 10.24 2.89 6.02
N ILE A 266 10.89 2.28 5.03
CA ILE A 266 10.37 1.21 4.19
C ILE A 266 11.45 0.13 4.08
N ASP A 267 11.03 -1.14 4.18
CA ASP A 267 11.85 -2.27 3.76
C ASP A 267 11.69 -2.49 2.26
N ILE A 268 12.66 -1.98 1.48
CA ILE A 268 12.69 -2.14 0.02
C ILE A 268 12.76 -3.61 -0.44
N THR A 269 13.14 -4.53 0.44
CA THR A 269 13.21 -5.96 0.13
C THR A 269 11.87 -6.66 0.31
N GLY A 270 10.99 -6.12 1.16
CA GLY A 270 9.75 -6.75 1.60
C GLY A 270 9.93 -8.02 2.44
N LYS A 271 11.15 -8.38 2.82
CA LYS A 271 11.51 -9.68 3.42
C LYS A 271 11.99 -9.56 4.87
N GLU A 272 12.70 -8.48 5.19
CA GLU A 272 13.40 -8.30 6.46
C GLU A 272 12.49 -7.68 7.53
N GLY A 273 11.46 -6.94 7.11
CA GLY A 273 10.46 -6.36 7.99
C GLY A 273 9.67 -7.38 8.81
N LYS A 274 9.12 -6.93 9.95
CA LYS A 274 8.23 -7.71 10.82
C LYS A 274 7.05 -8.31 10.05
N LYS A 275 6.55 -7.58 9.04
CA LYS A 275 5.57 -8.08 8.09
C LYS A 275 6.27 -8.41 6.78
N LYS A 276 6.45 -9.70 6.52
CA LYS A 276 7.04 -10.19 5.27
C LYS A 276 6.01 -10.20 4.15
N MET A 277 6.31 -9.49 3.08
CA MET A 277 5.51 -9.43 1.86
C MET A 277 6.06 -10.31 0.75
N THR A 278 7.35 -10.64 0.81
CA THR A 278 8.08 -11.42 -0.21
C THR A 278 8.95 -12.48 0.45
N ASP A 279 9.19 -13.58 -0.26
CA ASP A 279 10.13 -14.63 0.15
C ASP A 279 11.58 -14.30 -0.25
N ASN A 280 11.75 -13.39 -1.22
CA ASN A 280 13.04 -12.96 -1.74
C ASN A 280 13.22 -11.44 -1.59
N ALA A 281 14.46 -10.99 -1.57
CA ALA A 281 14.83 -9.59 -1.39
C ALA A 281 15.02 -8.84 -2.72
N ASN A 282 14.39 -9.31 -3.79
CA ASN A 282 14.56 -8.72 -5.12
C ASN A 282 13.61 -7.54 -5.28
N PHE A 283 14.09 -6.44 -5.85
CA PHE A 283 13.25 -5.30 -6.21
C PHE A 283 13.59 -4.80 -7.62
N PHE A 284 12.63 -4.10 -8.23
CA PHE A 284 12.77 -3.52 -9.57
C PHE A 284 12.63 -2.00 -9.49
N CYS A 285 13.61 -1.27 -10.04
CA CYS A 285 13.51 0.17 -10.27
C CYS A 285 13.28 0.43 -11.77
N ILE A 286 12.09 0.92 -12.13
CA ILE A 286 11.67 1.14 -13.52
C ILE A 286 11.43 2.63 -13.76
N GLY A 287 11.92 3.13 -14.89
CA GLY A 287 11.71 4.51 -15.30
C GLY A 287 12.42 4.81 -16.63
N PRO A 288 11.93 5.77 -17.43
CA PRO A 288 12.58 6.16 -18.68
C PRO A 288 13.95 6.83 -18.42
N SER A 289 14.73 7.06 -19.47
CA SER A 289 15.97 7.87 -19.34
C SER A 289 15.64 9.26 -18.79
N GLY A 290 16.49 9.80 -17.90
CA GLY A 290 16.28 11.11 -17.27
C GLY A 290 15.25 11.16 -16.13
N SER A 291 14.54 10.07 -15.80
CA SER A 291 13.54 10.05 -14.71
C SER A 291 14.12 10.04 -13.29
N GLY A 292 15.44 9.99 -13.13
CA GLY A 292 16.09 9.97 -11.81
C GLY A 292 16.36 8.57 -11.24
N LYS A 293 16.26 7.48 -12.02
CA LYS A 293 16.59 6.12 -11.56
C LYS A 293 17.94 6.00 -10.85
N SER A 294 19.02 6.48 -11.49
CA SER A 294 20.37 6.41 -10.91
C SER A 294 20.51 7.28 -9.67
N PHE A 295 19.76 8.40 -9.60
CA PHE A 295 19.72 9.26 -8.42
C PHE A 295 19.04 8.55 -7.24
N HIS A 296 17.89 7.92 -7.48
CA HIS A 296 17.19 7.11 -6.47
C HIS A 296 18.06 5.93 -6.01
N MET A 297 18.67 5.18 -6.93
CA MET A 297 19.56 4.07 -6.60
C MET A 297 20.78 4.50 -5.79
N ASN A 298 21.38 5.65 -6.09
CA ASN A 298 22.45 6.23 -5.27
C ASN A 298 21.98 6.50 -3.83
N SER A 299 20.76 7.02 -3.65
CA SER A 299 20.16 7.25 -2.33
C SER A 299 19.97 5.93 -1.56
N VAL A 300 19.43 4.90 -2.23
CA VAL A 300 19.26 3.56 -1.64
C VAL A 300 20.62 2.97 -1.23
N VAL A 301 21.59 2.96 -2.14
CA VAL A 301 22.94 2.41 -1.89
C VAL A 301 23.62 3.12 -0.74
N ARG A 302 23.52 4.46 -0.67
CA ARG A 302 24.03 5.25 0.46
C ARG A 302 23.45 4.76 1.79
N GLN A 303 22.12 4.60 1.86
CA GLN A 303 21.43 4.18 3.08
C GLN A 303 21.78 2.73 3.47
N LEU A 304 21.99 1.84 2.50
CA LEU A 304 22.47 0.48 2.74
C LEU A 304 23.90 0.47 3.31
N LEU A 305 24.80 1.27 2.74
CA LEU A 305 26.18 1.41 3.21
C LEU A 305 26.24 2.02 4.63
N GLU A 306 25.40 3.00 4.94
CA GLU A 306 25.26 3.57 6.30
C GLU A 306 24.81 2.53 7.33
N GLN A 307 24.16 1.45 6.88
CA GLN A 307 23.74 0.31 7.67
C GLN A 307 24.71 -0.88 7.61
N ASN A 308 25.96 -0.65 7.19
CA ASN A 308 27.00 -1.67 7.06
C ASN A 308 26.61 -2.84 6.13
N THR A 309 25.84 -2.56 5.08
CA THR A 309 25.53 -3.55 4.04
C THR A 309 26.60 -3.52 2.95
N ASP A 310 27.15 -4.69 2.59
CA ASP A 310 28.04 -4.81 1.45
C ASP A 310 27.26 -4.67 0.13
N VAL A 311 27.72 -3.77 -0.74
CA VAL A 311 27.05 -3.49 -2.02
C VAL A 311 28.01 -3.80 -3.18
N VAL A 312 27.55 -4.67 -4.08
CA VAL A 312 28.21 -4.95 -5.36
C VAL A 312 27.32 -4.42 -6.48
N MET A 313 27.86 -3.56 -7.34
CA MET A 313 27.12 -2.94 -8.43
C MET A 313 27.80 -3.18 -9.77
N VAL A 314 26.98 -3.44 -10.79
CA VAL A 314 27.40 -3.41 -12.20
C VAL A 314 26.94 -2.07 -12.77
N ASP A 315 27.89 -1.17 -13.00
CA ASP A 315 27.63 0.16 -13.54
C ASP A 315 27.95 0.20 -15.03
N THR A 316 26.96 0.53 -15.86
CA THR A 316 27.14 0.66 -17.31
C THR A 316 27.32 2.12 -17.76
N GLY A 317 27.12 3.10 -16.87
CA GLY A 317 27.09 4.52 -17.22
C GLY A 317 27.83 5.43 -16.24
N ASP A 318 28.79 4.89 -15.50
CA ASP A 318 29.64 5.56 -14.51
C ASP A 318 28.86 6.45 -13.50
N SER A 319 27.60 6.11 -13.27
CA SER A 319 26.68 6.87 -12.40
C SER A 319 26.95 6.65 -10.91
N TYR A 320 27.71 5.61 -10.56
CA TYR A 320 28.00 5.19 -9.19
C TYR A 320 29.49 5.30 -8.82
N GLU A 321 30.35 5.81 -9.73
CA GLU A 321 31.77 6.04 -9.44
C GLU A 321 31.97 7.00 -8.25
N GLY A 322 31.18 8.08 -8.20
CA GLY A 322 31.26 9.09 -7.14
C GLY A 322 30.95 8.54 -5.75
N ILE A 323 29.89 7.74 -5.60
CA ILE A 323 29.54 7.13 -4.31
C ILE A 323 30.56 6.06 -3.91
N CYS A 324 31.06 5.29 -4.88
CA CYS A 324 32.13 4.31 -4.63
C CYS A 324 33.39 4.99 -4.08
N GLY A 325 33.83 6.08 -4.72
CA GLY A 325 34.98 6.86 -4.24
C GLY A 325 34.73 7.48 -2.85
N TYR A 326 33.54 8.01 -2.59
CA TYR A 326 33.18 8.61 -1.31
C TYR A 326 33.27 7.61 -0.14
N TYR A 327 32.76 6.39 -0.33
CA TYR A 327 32.84 5.31 0.66
C TYR A 327 34.15 4.51 0.60
N LYS A 328 35.15 4.98 -0.18
CA LYS A 328 36.46 4.31 -0.36
C LYS A 328 36.33 2.87 -0.87
N GLY A 329 35.32 2.61 -1.69
CA GLY A 329 35.12 1.34 -2.37
C GLY A 329 36.13 1.09 -3.49
N THR A 330 36.05 -0.09 -4.08
CA THR A 330 36.88 -0.46 -5.24
C THR A 330 36.06 -0.29 -6.51
N TYR A 331 36.39 0.72 -7.32
CA TYR A 331 35.79 0.89 -8.64
C TYR A 331 36.64 0.19 -9.70
N ILE A 332 36.12 -0.90 -10.27
CA ILE A 332 36.81 -1.65 -11.33
C ILE A 332 36.23 -1.19 -12.66
N SER A 333 36.92 -0.26 -13.32
CA SER A 333 36.52 0.26 -14.63
C SER A 333 37.29 -0.40 -15.77
N TYR A 334 36.66 -0.45 -16.95
CA TYR A 334 37.33 -0.80 -18.19
C TYR A 334 37.97 0.46 -18.79
N SER A 335 39.30 0.48 -18.91
CA SER A 335 39.98 1.44 -19.78
C SER A 335 40.78 0.73 -20.86
N LYS A 336 41.00 1.38 -22.01
CA LYS A 336 41.82 0.83 -23.09
C LYS A 336 43.27 0.54 -22.63
N GLU A 337 43.76 1.31 -21.66
CA GLU A 337 45.10 1.21 -21.10
C GLU A 337 45.20 0.17 -19.97
N LYS A 338 44.11 -0.04 -19.23
CA LYS A 338 44.00 -1.02 -18.14
C LYS A 338 42.69 -1.80 -18.31
N PRO A 339 42.65 -2.79 -19.22
CA PRO A 339 41.47 -3.62 -19.38
C PRO A 339 41.23 -4.44 -18.11
N ILE A 340 39.96 -4.64 -17.77
CA ILE A 340 39.58 -5.61 -16.74
C ILE A 340 39.98 -6.98 -17.27
N SER A 341 41.01 -7.59 -16.68
CA SER A 341 41.41 -8.96 -16.98
C SER A 341 40.90 -9.87 -15.87
N MET A 342 39.90 -10.69 -16.21
CA MET A 342 39.44 -11.78 -15.35
C MET A 342 39.70 -13.07 -16.11
N ASN A 343 40.33 -14.05 -15.46
CA ASN A 343 40.40 -15.39 -16.00
C ASN A 343 39.22 -16.21 -15.47
N PRO A 344 38.13 -16.40 -16.24
CA PRO A 344 36.98 -17.17 -15.80
C PRO A 344 37.33 -18.65 -15.60
N PHE A 345 38.40 -19.14 -16.25
CA PHE A 345 38.91 -20.50 -16.17
C PHE A 345 39.81 -20.74 -14.96
N LYS A 346 40.13 -19.71 -14.17
CA LYS A 346 40.84 -19.92 -12.91
C LYS A 346 39.87 -20.54 -11.90
N VAL A 347 40.13 -21.79 -11.54
CA VAL A 347 39.38 -22.55 -10.53
C VAL A 347 40.35 -22.88 -9.41
N THR A 348 39.94 -22.71 -8.16
CA THR A 348 40.70 -23.12 -6.99
C THR A 348 40.45 -24.59 -6.67
N LYS A 349 41.35 -25.22 -5.91
CA LYS A 349 41.18 -26.63 -5.51
C LYS A 349 39.90 -26.84 -4.69
N GLU A 350 39.58 -25.91 -3.80
CA GLU A 350 38.34 -25.94 -3.00
C GLU A 350 37.09 -25.86 -3.88
N GLU A 351 37.04 -24.95 -4.85
CA GLU A 351 35.93 -24.86 -5.81
C GLU A 351 35.78 -26.13 -6.64
N TYR A 352 36.91 -26.75 -7.03
CA TYR A 352 36.91 -27.99 -7.78
C TYR A 352 36.38 -29.19 -6.97
N GLU A 353 36.76 -29.28 -5.69
CA GLU A 353 36.31 -30.38 -4.82
C GLU A 353 34.84 -30.22 -4.38
N LEU A 354 34.39 -28.98 -4.13
CA LEU A 354 33.08 -28.72 -3.52
C LEU A 354 31.99 -28.32 -4.53
N ASN A 355 32.32 -27.54 -5.55
CA ASN A 355 31.34 -26.82 -6.39
C ASN A 355 31.61 -26.91 -7.90
N PHE A 356 32.38 -27.90 -8.36
CA PHE A 356 32.79 -27.97 -9.77
C PHE A 356 31.62 -28.09 -10.75
N GLY A 357 30.52 -28.73 -10.34
CA GLY A 357 29.32 -28.86 -11.19
C GLY A 357 28.76 -27.52 -11.66
N GLU A 358 28.62 -26.55 -10.75
CA GLU A 358 28.12 -25.21 -11.07
C GLU A 358 29.14 -24.42 -11.90
N LYS A 359 30.42 -24.48 -11.53
CA LYS A 359 31.50 -23.80 -12.25
C LYS A 359 31.61 -24.30 -13.70
N LYS A 360 31.49 -25.62 -13.90
CA LYS A 360 31.46 -26.25 -15.21
C LYS A 360 30.30 -25.75 -16.05
N ASN A 361 29.09 -25.68 -15.48
CA ASN A 361 27.91 -25.17 -16.20
C ASN A 361 28.09 -23.70 -16.59
N PHE A 362 28.61 -22.87 -15.69
CA PHE A 362 28.96 -21.47 -15.98
C PHE A 362 29.97 -21.36 -17.13
N LEU A 363 31.08 -22.10 -17.07
CA LEU A 363 32.10 -22.10 -18.12
C LEU A 363 31.56 -22.58 -19.45
N LYS A 364 30.73 -23.62 -19.44
CA LYS A 364 30.06 -24.14 -20.65
C LYS A 364 29.17 -23.06 -21.28
N SER A 365 28.34 -22.39 -20.49
CA SER A 365 27.50 -21.28 -20.96
C SER A 365 28.34 -20.12 -21.50
N LEU A 366 29.44 -19.77 -20.83
CA LEU A 366 30.35 -18.71 -21.29
C LEU A 366 31.00 -19.06 -22.63
N ILE A 367 31.49 -20.30 -22.80
CA ILE A 367 32.07 -20.78 -24.05
C ILE A 367 31.04 -20.72 -25.18
N PHE A 368 29.80 -21.17 -24.95
CA PHE A 368 28.78 -21.14 -25.98
C PHE A 368 28.33 -19.72 -26.33
N LEU A 369 28.27 -18.81 -25.34
CA LEU A 369 27.98 -17.41 -25.61
C LEU A 369 29.07 -16.78 -26.50
N ILE A 370 30.35 -17.08 -26.27
CA ILE A 370 31.47 -16.58 -27.09
C ILE A 370 31.46 -17.24 -28.48
N PHE A 371 31.26 -18.56 -28.55
CA PHE A 371 31.36 -19.32 -29.79
C PHE A 371 30.15 -19.12 -30.72
N LYS A 372 28.93 -19.07 -30.16
CA LYS A 372 27.67 -19.11 -30.92
C LYS A 372 26.74 -17.91 -30.66
N GLY A 373 27.07 -17.00 -29.74
CA GLY A 373 26.20 -15.90 -29.36
C GLY A 373 24.87 -16.39 -28.80
N ASN A 374 23.76 -16.03 -29.45
CA ASN A 374 22.41 -16.42 -29.03
C ASN A 374 21.94 -17.76 -29.62
N ALA A 375 22.76 -18.46 -30.42
CA ALA A 375 22.36 -19.73 -31.04
C ALA A 375 22.57 -20.92 -30.09
N PHE A 376 21.61 -21.86 -30.07
CA PHE A 376 21.70 -23.05 -29.24
C PHE A 376 22.78 -24.03 -29.73
N PRO A 377 23.53 -24.68 -28.81
CA PRO A 377 24.46 -25.74 -29.17
C PRO A 377 23.74 -27.03 -29.59
N SER A 378 24.34 -27.77 -30.52
CA SER A 378 23.94 -29.13 -30.85
C SER A 378 24.33 -30.11 -29.74
N LYS A 379 23.73 -31.30 -29.72
CA LYS A 379 24.05 -32.33 -28.73
C LYS A 379 25.52 -32.74 -28.73
N ILE A 380 26.14 -32.81 -29.92
CA ILE A 380 27.55 -33.18 -30.06
C ILE A 380 28.45 -32.08 -29.50
N GLU A 381 28.16 -30.82 -29.81
CA GLU A 381 28.93 -29.67 -29.29
C GLU A 381 28.81 -29.58 -27.76
N ASP A 382 27.60 -29.74 -27.21
CA ASP A 382 27.39 -29.73 -25.75
C ASP A 382 28.18 -30.84 -25.05
N MET A 383 28.13 -32.06 -25.61
CA MET A 383 28.87 -33.20 -25.09
C MET A 383 30.38 -32.97 -25.11
N LEU A 384 30.91 -32.49 -26.24
CA LEU A 384 32.33 -32.29 -26.44
C LEU A 384 32.88 -31.18 -25.53
N ILE A 385 32.22 -30.01 -25.46
CA ILE A 385 32.64 -28.93 -24.56
C ILE A 385 32.54 -29.37 -23.09
N ASN A 386 31.45 -30.05 -22.71
CA ASN A 386 31.32 -30.55 -21.34
C ASN A 386 32.44 -31.54 -20.98
N GLN A 387 32.75 -32.48 -21.88
CA GLN A 387 33.83 -33.46 -21.67
C GLN A 387 35.19 -32.79 -21.60
N THR A 388 35.50 -31.87 -22.52
CA THR A 388 36.76 -31.12 -22.52
C THR A 388 36.97 -30.34 -21.22
N ILE A 389 35.93 -29.68 -20.68
CA ILE A 389 36.04 -28.96 -19.39
C ILE A 389 36.38 -29.94 -18.26
N VAL A 390 35.68 -31.08 -18.20
CA VAL A 390 35.91 -32.10 -17.16
C VAL A 390 37.34 -32.63 -17.24
N GLU A 391 37.76 -33.08 -18.42
CA GLU A 391 39.10 -33.64 -18.63
C GLU A 391 40.21 -32.63 -18.36
N TYR A 392 40.02 -31.37 -18.76
CA TYR A 392 41.00 -30.30 -18.50
C TYR A 392 41.25 -30.11 -17.01
N TYR A 393 40.19 -29.97 -16.21
CA TYR A 393 40.35 -29.76 -14.77
C TYR A 393 40.75 -31.04 -14.03
N GLU A 394 40.34 -32.22 -14.48
CA GLU A 394 40.86 -33.50 -13.98
C GLU A 394 42.38 -33.56 -14.15
N ALA A 395 42.89 -33.30 -15.35
CA ALA A 395 44.32 -33.32 -15.61
C ALA A 395 45.08 -32.21 -14.84
N TYR A 396 44.43 -31.06 -14.59
CA TYR A 396 45.03 -29.94 -13.86
C TYR A 396 45.15 -30.20 -12.35
N PHE A 397 44.11 -30.75 -11.72
CA PHE A 397 44.09 -31.00 -10.27
C PHE A 397 44.61 -32.38 -9.88
N ASN A 398 44.45 -33.37 -10.75
CA ASN A 398 44.91 -34.75 -10.60
C ASN A 398 45.85 -35.11 -11.78
N PRO A 399 47.03 -34.46 -11.89
CA PRO A 399 47.94 -34.74 -12.98
C PRO A 399 48.37 -36.20 -12.96
N PHE A 400 48.32 -36.84 -14.12
CA PHE A 400 48.78 -38.22 -14.26
C PHE A 400 50.30 -38.27 -14.06
N GLU A 401 50.75 -38.83 -12.94
CA GLU A 401 52.17 -39.05 -12.67
C GLU A 401 52.62 -40.46 -13.08
N LYS A 402 51.84 -41.48 -12.70
CA LYS A 402 52.08 -42.88 -13.04
C LYS A 402 50.81 -43.70 -12.84
N PHE A 403 50.67 -44.77 -13.61
CA PHE A 403 49.70 -45.82 -13.29
C PHE A 403 50.06 -46.48 -11.95
N SER A 404 49.06 -46.68 -11.10
CA SER A 404 49.17 -47.58 -9.95
C SER A 404 49.43 -49.02 -10.40
N ASP A 405 49.99 -49.86 -9.53
CA ASP A 405 50.30 -51.25 -9.89
C ASP A 405 49.04 -52.03 -10.30
N SER A 406 47.87 -51.71 -9.71
CA SER A 406 46.58 -52.26 -10.10
C SER A 406 46.11 -51.78 -11.49
N GLU A 407 46.30 -50.50 -11.82
CA GLU A 407 45.95 -49.98 -13.14
C GLU A 407 46.88 -50.50 -14.23
N ARG A 408 48.17 -50.69 -13.92
CA ARG A 408 49.15 -51.31 -14.83
C ARG A 408 48.75 -52.74 -15.17
N GLU A 409 48.36 -53.53 -14.17
CA GLU A 409 47.94 -54.91 -14.40
C GLU A 409 46.61 -54.96 -15.17
N ALA A 410 45.64 -54.10 -14.86
CA ALA A 410 44.40 -54.00 -15.61
C ALA A 410 44.61 -53.57 -17.08
N LEU A 411 45.52 -52.61 -17.32
CA LEU A 411 45.90 -52.17 -18.66
C LEU A 411 46.62 -53.28 -19.42
N ARG A 412 47.52 -54.01 -18.75
CA ARG A 412 48.21 -55.18 -19.31
C ARG A 412 47.21 -56.26 -19.74
N GLN A 413 46.21 -56.57 -18.92
CA GLN A 413 45.15 -57.53 -19.28
C GLN A 413 44.35 -57.07 -20.50
N LYS A 414 43.96 -55.78 -20.56
CA LYS A 414 43.26 -55.22 -21.74
C LYS A 414 44.09 -55.30 -23.01
N LEU A 415 45.37 -54.94 -22.94
CA LEU A 415 46.29 -54.98 -24.08
C LEU A 415 46.53 -56.43 -24.56
N LEU A 416 46.63 -57.38 -23.64
CA LEU A 416 46.75 -58.81 -23.96
C LEU A 416 45.49 -59.37 -24.63
N VAL A 417 44.30 -58.90 -24.22
CA VAL A 417 43.04 -59.28 -24.87
C VAL A 417 42.94 -58.66 -26.27
N ALA A 418 43.28 -57.38 -26.42
CA ALA A 418 43.27 -56.71 -27.72
C ALA A 418 44.25 -57.35 -28.72
N ALA A 419 45.47 -57.67 -28.28
CA ALA A 419 46.46 -58.37 -29.11
C ALA A 419 45.97 -59.75 -29.55
N LYS A 420 45.30 -60.50 -28.66
CA LYS A 420 44.68 -61.78 -29.02
C LYS A 420 43.53 -61.66 -30.02
N MET A 421 42.85 -60.52 -30.08
CA MET A 421 41.75 -60.28 -31.04
C MET A 421 42.23 -59.73 -32.39
N GLU A 422 43.50 -59.31 -32.49
CA GLU A 422 44.13 -58.93 -33.78
C GLU A 422 44.84 -60.12 -34.45
N ASP A 423 45.16 -61.17 -33.69
CA ASP A 423 45.74 -62.44 -34.17
C ASP A 423 44.69 -63.48 -34.62
N ASP A 424 43.38 -63.20 -34.42
CA ASP A 424 42.21 -63.93 -34.95
C ASP A 424 41.57 -63.14 -36.10
#